data_AF-A0A9E5ZMK0-F1
#
_entry.id   AF-A0A9E5ZMK0-F1
#
_cell.length_a   1.000
_cell.length_b   1.000
_cell.length_c   1.000
_cell.angle_alpha   90.00
_cell.angle_beta   90.00
_cell.angle_gamma   90.00
#
_symmetry.space_group_name_H-M   'P 1'
#
loop_
_entity.id
_entity.type
_entity.pdbx_description
1 polymer ?
#
loop_
_entity_poly.entity_id
_entity_poly.type
_entity_poly.pdbx_seq_one_letter_code
_entity_poly.pdbx_strand_id
1 'polypeptide(L)'
;MKTLLFGILILIFSVCKAQSNEIANPKINSENYYEYYQSGGTVSTKTNWLRRHEAMPIIIDELGKLGFKTKQYILLELENTEQIILDVYNRKNNLGVVFNTGHFAFPNKNQRNNRIYHQDKFKISGRLGKRKVYKNLPKNIIVLQETWYWYQTQSSPNDKLLNKKTSENILREDIRKQLAELKN
;
A
#
# COMPACT_ATOMS: atom_id res chain seq x y z
N MET A 1 -57.12 -30.81 -41.52
CA MET A 1 -58.19 -29.78 -41.47
C MET A 1 -58.40 -29.39 -40.02
N LYS A 2 -58.39 -28.06 -39.73
CA LYS A 2 -58.89 -27.41 -38.49
C LYS A 2 -58.03 -27.70 -37.24
N THR A 3 -57.66 -26.79 -36.34
CA THR A 3 -58.09 -25.42 -36.00
C THR A 3 -57.04 -24.85 -35.02
N LEU A 4 -56.50 -23.66 -35.27
CA LEU A 4 -56.72 -22.40 -34.53
C LEU A 4 -56.28 -22.35 -33.04
N LEU A 5 -55.31 -21.45 -32.82
CA LEU A 5 -55.11 -20.51 -31.70
C LEU A 5 -55.46 -20.94 -30.27
N PHE A 6 -54.45 -20.87 -29.39
CA PHE A 6 -54.61 -20.21 -28.09
C PHE A 6 -53.41 -19.29 -27.85
N GLY A 7 -53.71 -17.98 -27.81
CA GLY A 7 -52.74 -16.94 -27.55
C GLY A 7 -52.35 -16.89 -26.07
N ILE A 8 -51.07 -16.64 -25.81
CA ILE A 8 -50.57 -16.27 -24.50
C ILE A 8 -49.93 -14.88 -24.65
N LEU A 9 -50.69 -13.87 -24.23
CA LEU A 9 -50.24 -12.49 -24.09
C LEU A 9 -49.48 -12.37 -22.77
N ILE A 10 -48.15 -12.44 -22.80
CA ILE A 10 -47.31 -12.11 -21.63
C ILE A 10 -47.03 -10.62 -21.67
N LEU A 11 -47.79 -9.86 -20.87
CA LEU A 11 -47.44 -8.49 -20.52
C LEU A 11 -46.18 -8.53 -19.64
N ILE A 12 -45.01 -8.30 -20.24
CA ILE A 12 -43.78 -8.06 -19.51
C ILE A 12 -43.85 -6.63 -19.00
N PHE A 13 -44.34 -6.45 -17.77
CA PHE A 13 -44.09 -5.23 -17.01
C PHE A 13 -42.59 -5.15 -16.72
N SER A 14 -41.86 -4.44 -17.58
CA SER A 14 -40.52 -3.94 -17.26
C SER A 14 -40.66 -2.93 -16.12
N VAL A 15 -40.66 -3.44 -14.89
CA VAL A 15 -40.36 -2.63 -13.71
C VAL A 15 -38.91 -2.18 -13.88
N CYS A 16 -38.74 -1.01 -14.48
CA CYS A 16 -37.50 -0.28 -14.48
C CYS A 16 -37.21 0.06 -13.02
N LYS A 17 -36.50 -0.84 -12.32
CA LYS A 17 -35.88 -0.52 -11.05
C LYS A 17 -34.85 0.56 -11.36
N ALA A 18 -35.26 1.81 -11.19
CA ALA A 18 -34.33 2.90 -10.99
C ALA A 18 -33.49 2.52 -9.77
N GLN A 19 -32.33 1.91 -10.01
CA GLN A 19 -31.27 1.85 -9.02
C GLN A 19 -30.97 3.30 -8.69
N SER A 20 -31.44 3.73 -7.52
CA SER A 20 -30.89 4.89 -6.86
C SER A 20 -29.38 4.66 -6.81
N ASN A 21 -28.64 5.41 -7.62
CA ASN A 21 -27.22 5.62 -7.42
C ASN A 21 -27.10 6.35 -6.08
N GLU A 22 -27.19 5.61 -4.97
CA GLU A 22 -26.46 6.00 -3.78
C GLU A 22 -25.03 6.17 -4.25
N ILE A 23 -24.55 7.40 -4.25
CA ILE A 23 -23.16 7.73 -4.46
C ILE A 23 -22.43 7.08 -3.28
N ALA A 24 -22.10 5.79 -3.43
CA ALA A 24 -21.26 5.08 -2.50
C ALA A 24 -19.99 5.90 -2.42
N ASN A 25 -19.70 6.47 -1.24
CA ASN A 25 -18.43 7.16 -1.03
C ASN A 25 -17.33 6.19 -1.51
N PRO A 26 -16.52 6.57 -2.51
CA PRO A 26 -15.55 5.65 -3.06
C PRO A 26 -14.63 5.19 -1.94
N LYS A 27 -14.41 3.87 -1.87
CA LYS A 27 -13.48 3.31 -0.89
C LYS A 27 -12.13 4.00 -1.03
N ILE A 28 -11.61 4.56 0.05
CA ILE A 28 -10.29 5.23 0.06
C ILE A 28 -9.22 4.19 -0.30
N ASN A 29 -8.38 4.51 -1.29
CA ASN A 29 -7.33 3.66 -1.84
C ASN A 29 -6.07 4.51 -2.13
N SER A 30 -5.01 3.89 -2.64
CA SER A 30 -3.73 4.59 -2.89
C SER A 30 -3.80 5.74 -3.91
N GLU A 31 -4.81 5.77 -4.79
CA GLU A 31 -4.95 6.75 -5.88
C GLU A 31 -5.66 8.04 -5.42
N ASN A 32 -6.69 7.89 -4.58
CA ASN A 32 -7.53 8.99 -4.08
C ASN A 32 -7.22 9.39 -2.62
N TYR A 33 -6.39 8.63 -1.92
CA TYR A 33 -6.07 8.80 -0.50
C TYR A 33 -5.79 10.24 -0.02
N TYR A 34 -5.04 11.03 -0.80
CA TYR A 34 -4.68 12.40 -0.41
C TYR A 34 -5.86 13.38 -0.51
N GLU A 35 -6.93 13.03 -1.23
CA GLU A 35 -8.15 13.85 -1.35
C GLU A 35 -8.98 13.81 -0.05
N TYR A 36 -8.78 12.79 0.77
CA TYR A 36 -9.45 12.61 2.06
C TYR A 36 -8.65 13.18 3.24
N TYR A 37 -7.49 13.77 2.97
CA TYR A 37 -6.68 14.41 4.00
C TYR A 37 -7.24 15.80 4.32
N GLN A 38 -7.75 15.97 5.54
CA GLN A 38 -8.35 17.23 5.96
C GLN A 38 -7.27 18.19 6.48
N SER A 39 -7.15 19.37 5.89
CA SER A 39 -6.32 20.46 6.41
C SER A 39 -7.16 21.72 6.63
N GLY A 40 -6.95 22.41 7.75
CA GLY A 40 -7.58 23.71 8.02
C GLY A 40 -9.09 23.70 8.28
N GLY A 41 -9.69 22.57 8.66
CA GLY A 41 -11.12 22.47 9.01
C GLY A 41 -11.47 22.96 10.43
N THR A 42 -12.77 23.08 10.71
CA THR A 42 -13.29 23.44 12.05
C THR A 42 -13.10 22.34 13.10
N VAL A 43 -12.88 21.09 12.67
CA VAL A 43 -12.59 19.96 13.55
C VAL A 43 -11.07 19.82 13.71
N SER A 44 -10.59 19.89 14.95
CA SER A 44 -9.18 19.68 15.26
C SER A 44 -8.77 18.23 15.00
N THR A 45 -8.00 18.00 13.94
CA THR A 45 -7.38 16.72 13.63
C THR A 45 -5.91 16.70 14.04
N LYS A 46 -5.41 15.57 14.56
CA LYS A 46 -3.98 15.32 14.72
C LYS A 46 -3.48 14.45 13.58
N THR A 47 -2.36 14.85 12.99
CA THR A 47 -1.69 14.12 11.91
C THR A 47 -0.65 13.17 12.47
N ASN A 48 -0.60 11.97 11.93
CA ASN A 48 0.41 10.97 12.22
C ASN A 48 0.66 10.12 10.96
N TRP A 49 1.56 9.14 11.03
CA TRP A 49 1.94 8.28 9.93
C TRP A 49 2.29 6.89 10.44
N LEU A 50 2.21 5.87 9.57
CA LEU A 50 2.62 4.52 9.91
C LEU A 50 4.13 4.46 10.07
N ARG A 51 4.57 4.33 11.32
CA ARG A 51 5.98 4.15 11.66
C ARG A 51 6.44 2.76 11.25
N ARG A 52 7.76 2.57 11.09
CA ARG A 52 8.37 1.27 10.75
C ARG A 52 7.82 0.10 11.58
N HIS A 53 7.71 0.25 12.90
CA HIS A 53 7.22 -0.83 13.79
C HIS A 53 5.73 -1.21 13.56
N GLU A 54 4.94 -0.32 12.98
CA GLU A 54 3.53 -0.56 12.62
C GLU A 54 3.43 -1.15 11.21
N ALA A 55 4.25 -0.67 10.27
CA ALA A 55 4.27 -1.14 8.89
C ALA A 55 4.87 -2.56 8.74
N MET A 56 5.89 -2.89 9.54
CA MET A 56 6.63 -4.16 9.41
C MET A 56 5.78 -5.41 9.59
N PRO A 57 4.94 -5.53 10.64
CA PRO A 57 4.04 -6.68 10.78
C PRO A 57 3.10 -6.84 9.59
N ILE A 58 2.61 -5.73 9.02
CA ILE A 58 1.72 -5.73 7.85
C ILE A 58 2.44 -6.26 6.62
N ILE A 59 3.66 -5.79 6.37
CA ILE A 59 4.49 -6.23 5.24
C ILE A 59 4.80 -7.73 5.34
N ILE A 60 5.21 -8.20 6.52
CA ILE A 60 5.53 -9.61 6.75
C ILE A 60 4.28 -10.48 6.58
N ASP A 61 3.12 -10.05 7.09
CA ASP A 61 1.85 -10.75 6.93
C ASP A 61 1.44 -10.89 5.46
N GLU A 62 1.51 -9.82 4.67
CA GLU A 62 1.18 -9.87 3.23
C GLU A 62 2.13 -10.79 2.44
N LEU A 63 3.42 -10.79 2.76
CA LEU A 63 4.38 -11.73 2.15
C LEU A 63 4.13 -13.18 2.62
N GLY A 64 3.76 -13.36 3.89
CA GLY A 64 3.44 -14.66 4.48
C GLY A 64 2.22 -15.32 3.86
N LYS A 65 1.19 -14.54 3.51
CA LYS A 65 0.00 -15.03 2.76
C LYS A 65 0.34 -15.63 1.39
N LEU A 66 1.49 -15.27 0.82
CA LEU A 66 2.01 -15.83 -0.44
C LEU A 66 3.00 -16.99 -0.22
N GLY A 67 3.17 -17.45 1.03
CA GLY A 67 4.09 -18.52 1.38
C GLY A 67 5.57 -18.10 1.40
N PHE A 68 5.87 -16.79 1.40
CA PHE A 68 7.24 -16.31 1.44
C PHE A 68 7.81 -16.38 2.87
N LYS A 69 8.80 -17.26 3.07
CA LYS A 69 9.60 -17.28 4.29
C LYS A 69 10.62 -16.14 4.27
N THR A 70 10.47 -15.16 5.14
CA THR A 70 11.30 -13.96 5.13
C THR A 70 12.32 -13.94 6.27
N LYS A 71 13.40 -13.19 6.09
CA LYS A 71 14.34 -12.77 7.13
C LYS A 71 14.32 -11.26 7.20
N GLN A 72 14.58 -10.70 8.37
CA GLN A 72 14.68 -9.25 8.55
C GLN A 72 16.14 -8.80 8.54
N TYR A 73 16.35 -7.52 8.23
CA TYR A 73 17.64 -6.81 8.35
C TYR A 73 18.79 -7.48 7.57
N ILE A 74 18.64 -7.55 6.24
CA ILE A 74 19.68 -8.08 5.35
C ILE A 74 20.46 -6.92 4.72
N LEU A 75 21.79 -6.99 4.78
CA LEU A 75 22.66 -6.01 4.12
C LEU A 75 22.83 -6.34 2.64
N LEU A 76 22.38 -5.43 1.79
CA LEU A 76 22.60 -5.42 0.36
C LEU A 76 23.68 -4.37 0.05
N GLU A 77 24.69 -4.76 -0.71
CA GLU A 77 25.75 -3.85 -1.16
C GLU A 77 25.56 -3.56 -2.64
N LEU A 78 25.73 -2.30 -3.04
CA LEU A 78 25.68 -1.87 -4.43
C LEU A 78 27.10 -1.62 -4.96
N GLU A 79 27.27 -1.56 -6.29
CA GLU A 79 28.59 -1.38 -6.94
C GLU A 79 29.27 -0.06 -6.58
N ASN A 80 28.47 0.97 -6.33
CA ASN A 80 28.93 2.28 -5.87
C ASN A 80 29.27 2.30 -4.37
N THR A 81 29.42 1.14 -3.72
CA THR A 81 29.67 0.95 -2.28
C THR A 81 28.54 1.36 -1.35
N GLU A 82 27.38 1.76 -1.91
CA GLU A 82 26.19 2.01 -1.09
C GLU A 82 25.72 0.72 -0.43
N GLN A 83 25.25 0.86 0.80
CA GLN A 83 24.76 -0.23 1.62
C GLN A 83 23.31 0.03 1.96
N ILE A 84 22.47 -0.95 1.70
CA ILE A 84 21.02 -0.89 1.90
C ILE A 84 20.62 -2.04 2.80
N ILE A 85 19.98 -1.71 3.92
CA ILE A 85 19.36 -2.68 4.80
C ILE A 85 17.97 -2.97 4.27
N LEU A 86 17.77 -4.20 3.84
CA LEU A 86 16.44 -4.72 3.53
C LEU A 86 15.74 -5.04 4.86
N ASP A 87 14.64 -4.35 5.15
CA ASP A 87 13.85 -4.63 6.34
C ASP A 87 13.27 -6.05 6.30
N VAL A 88 12.93 -6.54 5.10
CA VAL A 88 12.43 -7.90 4.88
C VAL A 88 13.05 -8.48 3.60
N TYR A 89 13.46 -9.75 3.63
CA TYR A 89 14.04 -10.43 2.47
C TYR A 89 13.65 -11.92 2.41
N ASN A 90 13.16 -12.36 1.27
CA ASN A 90 12.92 -13.76 0.94
C ASN A 90 14.02 -14.28 0.01
N ARG A 91 14.84 -15.21 0.51
CA ARG A 91 15.97 -15.78 -0.25
C ARG A 91 15.53 -16.58 -1.48
N LYS A 92 14.45 -17.34 -1.39
CA LYS A 92 14.02 -18.29 -2.43
C LYS A 92 13.66 -17.55 -3.73
N ASN A 93 12.97 -16.43 -3.60
CA ASN A 93 12.48 -15.62 -4.72
C ASN A 93 13.35 -14.38 -4.98
N ASN A 94 14.48 -14.23 -4.28
CA ASN A 94 15.32 -13.01 -4.31
C ASN A 94 14.54 -11.72 -4.03
N LEU A 95 13.40 -11.77 -3.35
CA LEU A 95 12.50 -10.63 -3.15
C LEU A 95 12.86 -9.91 -1.85
N GLY A 96 12.90 -8.59 -1.87
CA GLY A 96 13.11 -7.79 -0.65
C GLY A 96 12.18 -6.60 -0.55
N VAL A 97 12.09 -6.04 0.65
CA VAL A 97 11.37 -4.81 0.95
C VAL A 97 12.30 -3.90 1.74
N VAL A 98 12.35 -2.64 1.33
CA VAL A 98 12.93 -1.53 2.09
C VAL A 98 11.79 -0.60 2.49
N PHE A 99 11.67 -0.31 3.78
CA PHE A 99 10.76 0.67 4.34
C PHE A 99 11.58 1.88 4.84
N ASN A 100 11.62 2.92 4.01
CA ASN A 100 12.35 4.14 4.34
C ASN A 100 11.62 4.92 5.42
N THR A 101 12.32 5.14 6.51
CA THR A 101 11.92 6.04 7.60
C THR A 101 12.30 7.47 7.23
N GLY A 102 11.51 8.43 7.72
CA GLY A 102 11.63 9.82 7.33
C GLY A 102 10.42 10.25 6.51
N HIS A 103 9.89 11.41 6.87
CA HIS A 103 8.70 11.99 6.28
C HIS A 103 8.88 13.50 6.22
N PHE A 104 8.13 14.14 5.33
CA PHE A 104 8.09 15.60 5.25
C PHE A 104 7.21 16.17 6.35
N ALA A 105 7.30 17.48 6.60
CA ALA A 105 6.45 18.11 7.62
C ALA A 105 4.94 17.96 7.35
N PHE A 106 4.55 17.77 6.08
CA PHE A 106 3.16 17.66 5.65
C PHE A 106 2.99 16.59 4.56
N PRO A 107 1.81 15.96 4.44
CA PRO A 107 1.53 15.03 3.35
C PRO A 107 1.56 15.72 1.98
N ASN A 108 2.12 15.05 0.98
CA ASN A 108 2.17 15.56 -0.38
C ASN A 108 2.06 14.41 -1.39
N LYS A 109 1.05 14.47 -2.27
CA LYS A 109 0.76 13.45 -3.29
C LYS A 109 1.93 13.23 -4.25
N ASN A 110 2.71 14.26 -4.57
CA ASN A 110 3.83 14.19 -5.50
C ASN A 110 5.01 13.35 -4.98
N GLN A 111 4.99 12.98 -3.70
CA GLN A 111 6.00 12.13 -3.09
C GLN A 111 5.68 10.64 -3.22
N ARG A 112 4.47 10.28 -3.68
CA ARG A 112 4.08 8.88 -3.84
C ARG A 112 4.78 8.26 -5.05
N ASN A 113 4.99 6.94 -5.00
CA ASN A 113 5.50 6.13 -6.12
C ASN A 113 6.89 6.53 -6.62
N ASN A 114 7.65 7.32 -5.85
CA ASN A 114 9.04 7.59 -6.16
C ASN A 114 9.92 6.44 -5.62
N ARG A 115 10.78 5.88 -6.47
CA ARG A 115 11.69 4.81 -6.04
C ARG A 115 12.96 5.40 -5.44
N ILE A 116 12.79 6.17 -4.37
CA ILE A 116 13.87 6.80 -3.63
C ILE A 116 14.17 5.94 -2.41
N TYR A 117 15.45 5.65 -2.20
CA TYR A 117 15.95 5.02 -0.98
C TYR A 117 17.05 5.91 -0.41
N HIS A 118 16.75 6.52 0.73
CA HIS A 118 17.74 7.20 1.54
C HIS A 118 17.89 6.37 2.79
N GLN A 119 19.01 5.67 2.90
CA GLN A 119 19.42 5.17 4.20
C GLN A 119 20.59 6.04 4.64
N ASP A 120 20.44 6.63 5.82
CA ASP A 120 21.58 7.12 6.57
C ASP A 120 22.67 6.07 6.48
N LYS A 121 23.89 6.47 6.16
CA LYS A 121 25.05 5.58 6.08
C LYS A 121 25.24 4.93 7.46
N PHE A 122 24.51 3.86 7.75
CA PHE A 122 24.63 3.15 9.00
C PHE A 122 26.01 2.52 9.00
N LYS A 123 26.93 3.07 9.80
CA LYS A 123 28.15 2.35 10.20
C LYS A 123 27.71 1.21 11.10
N ILE A 124 27.46 0.03 10.53
CA ILE A 124 27.06 -1.14 11.31
C ILE A 124 28.31 -1.93 11.69
N SER A 125 28.58 -2.00 12.99
CA SER A 125 29.45 -3.00 13.58
C SER A 125 28.65 -4.30 13.80
N GLY A 126 28.76 -5.25 12.88
CA GLY A 126 28.11 -6.56 12.99
C GLY A 126 28.19 -7.39 11.71
N ARG A 127 28.14 -8.73 11.83
CA ARG A 127 28.09 -9.67 10.70
C ARG A 127 26.66 -9.75 10.14
N LEU A 128 26.22 -8.70 9.43
CA LEU A 128 25.01 -8.80 8.62
C LEU A 128 25.23 -9.77 7.45
N GLY A 129 24.21 -10.55 7.09
CA GLY A 129 24.29 -11.42 5.92
C GLY A 129 24.46 -10.60 4.65
N LYS A 130 25.64 -10.70 4.01
CA LYS A 130 25.99 -9.94 2.80
C LYS A 130 25.40 -10.58 1.54
N ARG A 131 24.80 -9.78 0.67
CA ARG A 131 24.34 -10.19 -0.68
C ARG A 131 25.18 -9.54 -1.77
N LYS A 132 25.06 -10.07 -3.00
CA LYS A 132 25.81 -9.67 -4.20
C LYS A 132 25.84 -8.14 -4.37
N VAL A 133 26.92 -7.67 -5.00
CA VAL A 133 27.09 -6.31 -5.48
C VAL A 133 26.18 -6.11 -6.71
N TYR A 134 25.27 -5.12 -6.67
CA TYR A 134 24.42 -4.75 -7.80
C TYR A 134 24.70 -3.32 -8.25
N LYS A 135 24.72 -3.04 -9.56
CA LYS A 135 24.90 -1.67 -10.07
C LYS A 135 23.88 -0.68 -9.52
N ASN A 136 22.62 -1.10 -9.44
CA ASN A 136 21.49 -0.34 -8.92
C ASN A 136 20.65 -1.24 -8.02
N LEU A 137 19.82 -0.66 -7.15
CA LEU A 137 18.87 -1.44 -6.34
C LEU A 137 17.97 -2.29 -7.26
N PRO A 138 17.99 -3.64 -7.17
CA PRO A 138 17.26 -4.51 -8.09
C PRO A 138 15.74 -4.29 -8.06
N LYS A 139 15.05 -4.41 -9.20
CA LYS A 139 13.60 -4.12 -9.30
C LYS A 139 12.74 -5.00 -8.37
N ASN A 140 13.19 -6.23 -8.12
CA ASN A 140 12.63 -7.16 -7.14
C ASN A 140 12.88 -6.78 -5.67
N ILE A 141 13.45 -5.60 -5.41
CA ILE A 141 13.37 -4.95 -4.11
C ILE A 141 12.30 -3.86 -4.17
N ILE A 142 11.21 -4.11 -3.45
CA ILE A 142 10.09 -3.20 -3.22
C ILE A 142 10.59 -2.07 -2.31
N VAL A 143 10.28 -0.83 -2.69
CA VAL A 143 10.62 0.35 -1.89
C VAL A 143 9.32 1.00 -1.44
N LEU A 144 9.19 1.15 -0.12
CA LEU A 144 8.06 1.79 0.55
C LEU A 144 8.59 2.95 1.38
N GLN A 145 7.79 3.99 1.57
CA GLN A 145 8.20 5.17 2.34
C GLN A 145 7.16 5.53 3.39
N GLU A 146 7.63 5.91 4.57
CA GLU A 146 6.82 6.40 5.67
C GLU A 146 5.91 7.58 5.23
N THR A 147 6.42 8.47 4.37
CA THR A 147 5.67 9.61 3.82
C THR A 147 4.48 9.25 2.92
N TRP A 148 4.28 7.97 2.58
CA TRP A 148 3.11 7.52 1.80
C TRP A 148 1.91 7.17 2.68
N TYR A 149 2.10 7.04 3.99
CA TYR A 149 1.16 6.38 4.90
C TYR A 149 0.80 7.27 6.09
N TRP A 150 0.32 8.48 5.81
CA TRP A 150 -0.29 9.37 6.81
C TRP A 150 -1.68 8.90 7.22
N TYR A 151 -2.06 9.27 8.43
CA TYR A 151 -3.42 9.18 8.93
C TYR A 151 -3.71 10.31 9.90
N GLN A 152 -4.99 10.51 10.17
CA GLN A 152 -5.49 11.53 11.05
C GLN A 152 -6.27 10.88 12.19
N THR A 153 -6.19 11.49 13.37
CA THR A 153 -7.05 11.18 14.51
C THR A 153 -7.83 12.41 14.91
N GLN A 154 -9.01 12.20 15.46
CA GLN A 154 -9.86 13.25 16.00
C GLN A 154 -10.60 12.72 17.23
N SER A 155 -11.13 13.63 18.06
CA SER A 155 -11.74 13.29 19.34
C SER A 155 -13.09 12.56 19.21
N SER A 156 -13.81 12.78 18.11
CA SER A 156 -15.12 12.17 17.84
C SER A 156 -15.02 11.13 16.72
N PRO A 157 -15.82 10.06 16.65
CA PRO A 157 -15.80 9.15 15.51
C PRO A 157 -16.11 9.85 14.19
N ASN A 158 -15.36 9.53 13.13
CA ASN A 158 -15.62 10.00 11.77
C ASN A 158 -15.09 8.98 10.76
N ASP A 159 -16.01 8.27 10.13
CA ASP A 159 -15.71 7.21 9.18
C ASP A 159 -15.21 7.74 7.84
N LYS A 160 -15.35 9.05 7.59
CA LYS A 160 -14.80 9.73 6.41
C LYS A 160 -13.36 10.21 6.64
N LEU A 161 -12.86 10.14 7.87
CA LEU A 161 -11.48 10.51 8.17
C LEU A 161 -10.53 9.43 7.68
N LEU A 162 -9.40 9.87 7.17
CA LEU A 162 -8.27 9.01 6.87
C LEU A 162 -7.65 8.45 8.17
N ASN A 163 -8.28 7.44 8.75
CA ASN A 163 -7.82 6.86 10.00
C ASN A 163 -6.65 5.88 9.78
N LYS A 164 -6.06 5.42 10.89
CA LYS A 164 -4.93 4.47 10.86
C LYS A 164 -5.25 3.20 10.07
N LYS A 165 -6.46 2.65 10.22
CA LYS A 165 -6.86 1.42 9.52
C LYS A 165 -6.89 1.61 8.01
N THR A 166 -7.35 2.77 7.54
CA THR A 166 -7.31 3.13 6.13
C THR A 166 -5.87 3.16 5.61
N SER A 167 -4.95 3.81 6.34
CA SER A 167 -3.54 3.83 5.98
C SER A 167 -2.91 2.43 5.96
N GLU A 168 -3.27 1.55 6.90
CA GLU A 168 -2.81 0.15 6.91
C GLU A 168 -3.31 -0.63 5.69
N ASN A 169 -4.57 -0.42 5.29
CA ASN A 169 -5.15 -1.07 4.12
C ASN A 169 -4.48 -0.61 2.83
N ILE A 170 -4.15 0.69 2.74
CA ILE A 170 -3.43 1.26 1.61
C ILE A 170 -2.02 0.68 1.50
N LEU A 171 -1.32 0.52 2.62
CA LEU A 171 -0.02 -0.19 2.64
C LEU A 171 -0.16 -1.62 2.08
N ARG A 172 -1.21 -2.36 2.46
CA ARG A 172 -1.46 -3.72 1.92
C ARG A 172 -1.73 -3.69 0.42
N GLU A 173 -2.53 -2.75 -0.06
CA GLU A 173 -2.83 -2.58 -1.48
C GLU A 173 -1.55 -2.27 -2.28
N ASP A 174 -0.70 -1.36 -1.80
CA ASP A 174 0.56 -1.01 -2.44
C ASP A 174 1.53 -2.21 -2.52
N ILE A 175 1.65 -2.99 -1.44
CA ILE A 175 2.46 -4.22 -1.43
C ILE A 175 1.95 -5.20 -2.49
N ARG A 176 0.65 -5.45 -2.53
CA ARG A 176 0.03 -6.37 -3.50
C ARG A 176 0.25 -5.91 -4.94
N LYS A 177 0.11 -4.61 -5.19
CA LYS A 177 0.32 -4.01 -6.51
C LYS A 177 1.77 -4.20 -6.98
N GLN A 178 2.75 -3.83 -6.15
CA GLN A 178 4.16 -4.01 -6.49
C GLN A 178 4.54 -5.48 -6.66
N LEU A 179 3.98 -6.39 -5.84
CA LEU A 179 4.19 -7.83 -6.01
C LEU A 179 3.60 -8.38 -7.31
N ALA A 180 2.46 -7.85 -7.76
CA ALA A 180 1.85 -8.23 -9.03
C ALA A 180 2.69 -7.74 -10.22
N GLU A 181 3.23 -6.53 -10.14
CA GLU A 181 4.13 -5.95 -11.15
C GLU A 181 5.43 -6.77 -11.32
N LEU A 182 5.88 -7.47 -10.29
CA LEU A 182 7.07 -8.34 -10.34
C LEU A 182 6.83 -9.71 -11.00
N LYS A 183 5.57 -10.12 -11.18
CA LYS A 183 5.22 -11.39 -11.84
C LYS A 183 5.10 -11.26 -13.36
N ASN A 184 5.00 -10.03 -13.86
CA ASN A 184 4.89 -9.69 -15.28
C ASN A 184 6.26 -9.31 -15.85
#